data_AF-A0A1X0S828-F1
#
_entry.id   AF-A0A1X0S828-F1
#
_cell.length_a   1.000
_cell.length_b   1.000
_cell.length_c   1.000
_cell.angle_alpha   90.00
_cell.angle_beta   90.00
_cell.angle_gamma   90.00
#
_symmetry.space_group_name_H-M   'P 1'
#
loop_
_entity.id
_entity.type
_entity.pdbx_description
1 polymer ?
#
loop_
_entity_poly.entity_id
_entity_poly.type
_entity_poly.pdbx_seq_one_letter_code
_entity_poly.pdbx_strand_id
1 'polypeptide(L)'
;MIKGLIRQGFDRYVYCTDPATLRELRPKVENTLELLNIAAKRNGYERDIVINLCRLKYHWDKYNLYPPEQGRKVNKNIREAFDRSYDEFVLLKEQLNKDLNLCLPL
;
A
#
# COMPACT_ATOMS: atom_id res chain seq x y z
N MET A 1 -10.15 0.33 -3.74
CA MET A 1 -9.71 -0.60 -4.82
C MET A 1 -8.21 -0.39 -5.06
N ILE A 2 -7.37 -1.43 -5.21
CA ILE A 2 -5.89 -1.28 -5.26
C ILE A 2 -5.39 -0.47 -6.45
N LYS A 3 -6.12 -0.49 -7.57
CA LYS A 3 -5.90 0.44 -8.69
C LYS A 3 -5.85 1.90 -8.21
N GLY A 4 -6.66 2.26 -7.21
CA GLY A 4 -6.67 3.59 -6.59
C GLY A 4 -5.45 3.87 -5.72
N LEU A 5 -4.89 2.89 -5.01
CA LEU A 5 -3.63 3.05 -4.25
C LEU A 5 -2.44 3.24 -5.19
N ILE A 6 -2.30 2.30 -6.12
CA ILE A 6 -1.20 2.35 -7.10
C ILE A 6 -1.27 3.68 -7.84
N ARG A 7 -2.47 4.08 -8.26
CA ARG A 7 -2.72 5.39 -8.86
C ARG A 7 -2.42 6.56 -7.92
N GLN A 8 -2.73 6.50 -6.62
CA GLN A 8 -2.31 7.52 -5.64
C GLN A 8 -0.80 7.68 -5.55
N GLY A 9 -0.04 6.58 -5.63
CA GLY A 9 1.43 6.61 -5.69
C GLY A 9 1.94 7.35 -6.92
N PHE A 10 1.31 7.13 -8.08
CA PHE A 10 1.60 7.83 -9.32
C PHE A 10 1.12 9.29 -9.34
N ASP A 11 -0.09 9.54 -8.84
CA ASP A 11 -0.73 10.86 -8.81
C ASP A 11 0.09 11.86 -7.98
N ARG A 12 0.80 11.39 -6.94
CA ARG A 12 1.71 12.21 -6.12
C ARG A 12 2.80 12.89 -6.94
N TYR A 13 3.21 12.29 -8.05
CA TYR A 13 4.27 12.79 -8.92
C TYR A 13 3.76 13.24 -10.29
N VAL A 14 2.44 13.38 -10.47
CA VAL A 14 1.84 13.69 -11.79
C VAL A 14 2.29 15.05 -12.36
N TYR A 15 2.64 15.99 -11.47
CA TYR A 15 3.15 17.32 -11.83
C TYR A 15 4.67 17.44 -11.62
N CYS A 16 5.38 16.35 -11.35
CA CYS A 16 6.82 16.39 -11.18
C CYS A 16 7.50 16.63 -12.53
N THR A 17 8.18 17.77 -12.67
CA THR A 17 8.93 18.14 -13.87
C THR A 17 10.44 18.12 -13.66
N ASP A 18 10.90 17.85 -12.45
CA ASP A 18 12.32 17.83 -12.11
C ASP A 18 13.03 16.62 -12.74
N PRO A 19 14.03 16.82 -13.63
CA PRO A 19 14.67 15.72 -14.35
C PRO A 19 15.48 14.77 -13.48
N ALA A 20 15.94 15.18 -12.29
CA ALA A 20 16.65 14.30 -11.37
C ALA A 20 15.65 13.35 -10.68
N THR A 21 14.58 13.92 -10.15
CA THR A 21 13.49 13.18 -9.50
C THR A 21 12.82 12.20 -10.48
N LEU A 22 12.54 12.61 -11.72
CA LEU A 22 11.98 11.72 -12.74
C LEU A 22 12.90 10.54 -13.10
N ARG A 23 14.22 10.76 -13.11
CA ARG A 23 15.20 9.69 -13.34
C ARG A 23 15.19 8.66 -12.21
N GLU A 24 15.03 9.08 -10.97
CA GLU A 24 14.94 8.18 -9.81
C GLU A 24 13.60 7.43 -9.74
N LEU A 25 12.51 8.09 -10.12
CA LEU A 25 11.17 7.50 -10.08
C LEU A 25 10.96 6.45 -11.18
N ARG A 26 11.51 6.67 -12.37
CA ARG A 26 11.33 5.79 -13.53
C ARG A 26 11.53 4.29 -13.23
N PRO A 27 12.66 3.83 -12.66
CA PRO A 27 12.83 2.41 -12.36
C PRO A 27 11.81 1.90 -11.34
N LYS A 28 11.37 2.74 -10.39
CA LYS A 28 10.34 2.36 -9.40
C LYS A 28 8.99 2.12 -10.04
N VAL A 29 8.64 2.97 -11.00
CA VAL A 29 7.43 2.84 -11.81
C VAL A 29 7.46 1.54 -12.61
N GLU A 30 8.55 1.30 -13.34
CA GLU A 30 8.73 0.11 -14.18
C GLU A 30 8.64 -1.17 -13.34
N ASN A 31 9.34 -1.24 -12.21
CA ASN A 31 9.27 -2.38 -11.29
C ASN A 31 7.86 -2.62 -10.72
N THR A 32 7.16 -1.53 -10.37
CA THR A 32 5.79 -1.63 -9.84
C THR A 32 4.82 -2.16 -10.90
N LEU A 33 4.94 -1.72 -12.14
CA LEU A 33 4.12 -2.22 -13.24
C LEU A 33 4.42 -3.68 -13.55
N GLU A 34 5.69 -4.07 -13.53
CA GLU A 34 6.11 -5.45 -13.77
C GLU A 34 5.57 -6.40 -12.68
N LEU A 35 5.69 -6.02 -11.40
CA LEU A 35 5.11 -6.77 -10.28
C LEU A 35 3.61 -7.02 -10.48
N LEU A 36 2.87 -5.98 -10.88
CA LEU A 36 1.42 -6.08 -11.12
C LEU A 36 1.09 -6.94 -12.34
N ASN A 37 1.90 -6.85 -13.40
CA ASN A 37 1.76 -7.67 -14.60
C ASN A 37 1.98 -9.15 -14.28
N ILE A 38 3.00 -9.48 -13.48
CA ILE A 38 3.29 -10.83 -13.01
C ILE A 38 2.16 -11.34 -12.11
N ALA A 39 1.76 -10.54 -11.12
CA ALA A 39 0.65 -10.86 -10.21
C ALA A 39 -0.68 -11.14 -10.94
N ALA A 40 -0.94 -10.42 -12.05
CA ALA A 40 -2.14 -10.62 -12.85
C ALA A 40 -2.10 -11.91 -13.68
N LYS A 41 -0.92 -12.30 -14.18
CA LYS A 41 -0.74 -13.43 -15.11
C LYS A 41 -0.49 -14.77 -14.42
N ARG A 42 0.15 -14.76 -13.26
CA ARG A 42 0.61 -15.99 -12.56
C ARG A 42 0.01 -16.07 -11.16
N ASN A 43 -0.23 -17.29 -10.69
CA ASN A 43 -0.52 -17.56 -9.28
C ASN A 43 0.79 -17.77 -8.51
N GLY A 44 1.61 -16.72 -8.46
CA GLY A 44 2.89 -16.70 -7.75
C GLY A 44 2.88 -15.79 -6.52
N TYR A 45 4.02 -15.67 -5.86
CA TYR A 45 4.18 -14.83 -4.66
C TYR A 45 3.78 -13.36 -4.89
N GLU A 46 4.00 -12.83 -6.09
CA GLU A 46 3.62 -11.47 -6.48
C GLU A 46 2.11 -11.26 -6.37
N ARG A 47 1.33 -12.28 -6.75
CA ARG A 47 -0.14 -12.26 -6.62
C ARG A 47 -0.56 -12.22 -5.17
N ASP A 48 0.08 -13.03 -4.32
CA ASP A 48 -0.22 -13.06 -2.90
C ASP A 48 0.14 -11.74 -2.21
N ILE A 49 1.28 -11.15 -2.56
CA ILE A 49 1.69 -9.81 -2.09
C ILE A 49 0.61 -8.78 -2.45
N VAL A 50 0.20 -8.73 -3.72
CA VAL A 50 -0.82 -7.79 -4.19
C VAL A 50 -2.18 -8.02 -3.50
N ILE A 51 -2.62 -9.27 -3.34
CA ILE A 51 -3.87 -9.61 -2.66
C ILE A 51 -3.83 -9.23 -1.18
N ASN A 52 -2.72 -9.51 -0.49
CA ASN A 52 -2.57 -9.19 0.93
C ASN A 52 -2.57 -7.67 1.14
N LEU A 53 -1.86 -6.91 0.30
CA LEU A 53 -1.94 -5.44 0.31
C LEU A 53 -3.36 -4.94 0.05
N CYS A 54 -4.11 -5.55 -0.89
CA CYS A 54 -5.53 -5.22 -1.12
C CYS A 54 -6.38 -5.43 0.13
N ARG A 55 -6.24 -6.61 0.76
CA ARG A 55 -7.05 -7.01 1.93
C ARG A 55 -6.75 -6.10 3.11
N LEU A 56 -5.48 -5.86 3.41
CA LEU A 56 -5.05 -5.00 4.50
C LEU A 56 -5.61 -3.58 4.34
N LYS A 57 -5.53 -2.99 3.13
CA LYS A 57 -6.17 -1.69 2.89
C LYS A 57 -7.69 -1.74 3.03
N TYR A 58 -8.35 -2.77 2.50
CA TYR A 58 -9.82 -2.86 2.62
C TYR A 58 -10.26 -2.87 4.09
N HIS A 59 -9.57 -3.66 4.93
CA HIS A 59 -9.83 -3.68 6.36
C HIS A 59 -9.54 -2.31 6.98
N TRP A 60 -8.42 -1.67 6.65
CA TRP A 60 -8.11 -0.32 7.09
C TRP A 60 -9.21 0.68 6.75
N ASP A 61 -9.57 0.82 5.48
CA ASP A 61 -10.59 1.77 5.01
C ASP A 61 -11.93 1.50 5.69
N LYS A 62 -12.31 0.22 5.86
CA LYS A 62 -13.55 -0.18 6.51
C LYS A 62 -13.59 0.21 7.99
N TYR A 63 -12.51 -0.06 8.73
CA TYR A 63 -12.43 0.26 10.16
C TYR A 63 -12.13 1.73 10.43
N ASN A 64 -11.60 2.48 9.46
CA ASN A 64 -11.41 3.91 9.57
C ASN A 64 -12.72 4.69 9.25
N LEU A 65 -13.54 4.20 8.32
CA LEU A 65 -14.89 4.73 8.03
C LEU A 65 -15.91 4.39 9.12
N TYR A 66 -15.80 3.19 9.68
CA TYR A 66 -16.56 2.74 10.85
C TYR A 66 -15.58 2.43 11.98
N PRO A 67 -15.03 3.48 12.65
CA PRO A 67 -14.27 3.27 13.86
C PRO A 67 -15.09 2.38 14.78
N PRO A 68 -14.50 1.34 15.39
CA PRO A 68 -15.21 0.56 16.40
C PRO A 68 -15.75 1.45 17.55
N GLU A 69 -15.28 2.70 17.62
CA GLU A 69 -15.69 3.78 18.52
C GLU A 69 -17.04 4.43 18.20
N GLN A 70 -17.64 4.21 17.02
CA GLN A 70 -18.97 4.75 16.71
C GLN A 70 -20.06 4.01 17.51
N GLY A 71 -20.17 4.37 18.80
CA GLY A 71 -21.28 4.06 19.69
C GLY A 71 -20.97 3.15 20.89
N ARG A 72 -19.77 2.58 21.01
CA ARG A 72 -19.39 1.73 22.18
C ARG A 72 -17.98 2.02 22.67
N LYS A 73 -17.78 2.00 23.99
CA LYS A 73 -16.44 2.00 24.62
C LYS A 73 -15.66 0.80 24.10
N VAL A 74 -14.78 1.02 23.14
CA VAL A 74 -13.87 -0.01 22.62
C VAL A 74 -12.93 -0.40 23.76
N ASN A 75 -12.78 -1.70 23.98
CA ASN A 75 -11.78 -2.21 24.91
C ASN A 75 -10.40 -1.70 24.48
N LYS A 76 -9.66 -1.05 25.40
CA LYS A 76 -8.33 -0.46 25.14
C LYS A 76 -7.39 -1.42 24.38
N ASN A 77 -7.46 -2.71 24.69
CA ASN A 77 -6.65 -3.75 24.04
C ASN A 77 -6.95 -3.91 22.55
N ILE A 78 -8.20 -3.70 22.13
CA ILE A 78 -8.60 -3.80 20.72
C ILE A 78 -8.06 -2.61 19.94
N ARG A 79 -8.04 -1.41 20.53
CA ARG A 79 -7.45 -0.22 19.91
C ARG A 79 -5.95 -0.38 19.75
N GLU A 80 -5.26 -0.81 20.80
CA GLU A 80 -3.81 -1.04 20.74
C GLU A 80 -3.42 -2.13 19.71
N ALA A 81 -4.26 -3.15 19.51
CA ALA A 81 -4.04 -4.16 18.49
C ALA A 81 -4.28 -3.60 17.07
N PHE A 82 -5.30 -2.76 16.90
CA PHE A 82 -5.57 -2.08 15.63
C PHE A 82 -4.42 -1.13 15.25
N ASP A 83 -3.98 -0.29 16.17
CA ASP A 83 -2.90 0.67 15.94
C ASP A 83 -1.58 -0.07 15.61
N ARG A 84 -1.25 -1.14 16.34
CA ARG A 84 -0.08 -1.98 16.02
C ARG A 84 -0.16 -2.60 14.63
N SER A 85 -1.33 -3.10 14.22
CA SER A 85 -1.50 -3.68 12.88
C SER A 85 -1.32 -2.64 11.78
N TYR A 86 -1.59 -1.36 12.07
CA TYR A 86 -1.33 -0.27 11.14
C TYR A 86 0.17 -0.01 11.00
N ASP A 87 0.89 0.09 12.12
CA ASP A 87 2.33 0.30 12.11
C ASP A 87 3.05 -0.84 11.37
N GLU A 88 2.63 -2.08 11.57
CA GLU A 88 3.13 -3.25 10.84
C GLU A 88 2.84 -3.16 9.32
N PHE A 89 1.65 -2.68 8.94
CA PHE A 89 1.30 -2.48 7.54
C PHE A 89 2.15 -1.39 6.88
N VAL A 90 2.41 -0.27 7.57
CA VAL A 90 3.28 0.79 7.08
C VAL A 90 4.70 0.26 6.91
N LEU A 91 5.23 -0.45 7.90
CA LEU A 91 6.56 -1.06 7.86
C LEU A 91 6.70 -2.04 6.69
N LEU A 92 5.70 -2.90 6.46
CA LEU A 92 5.67 -3.83 5.33
C LEU A 92 5.78 -3.10 3.99
N LYS A 93 5.03 -2.00 3.81
CA LYS A 93 5.10 -1.20 2.58
C LYS A 93 6.47 -0.55 2.40
N GLU A 94 7.07 -0.04 3.47
CA GLU A 94 8.41 0.55 3.43
C GLU A 94 9.47 -0.49 3.05
N GLN A 95 9.40 -1.68 3.63
CA GLN A 95 10.28 -2.80 3.29
C GLN A 95 10.11 -3.22 1.83
N LEU A 96 8.87 -3.40 1.35
CA LEU A 96 8.61 -3.73 -0.05
C LEU A 96 9.11 -2.65 -1.01
N ASN A 97 8.90 -1.37 -0.69
CA ASN A 97 9.41 -0.27 -1.50
C ASN A 97 10.94 -0.24 -1.52
N LYS A 98 11.60 -0.58 -0.42
CA LYS A 98 13.07 -0.62 -0.32
C LYS A 98 13.66 -1.81 -1.07
N ASP A 99 13.12 -3.01 -0.85
CA ASP A 99 13.71 -4.25 -1.33
C ASP A 99 13.43 -4.49 -2.82
N LEU A 100 12.24 -4.11 -3.29
CA LEU A 100 11.82 -4.29 -4.69
C LEU A 100 11.90 -2.99 -5.50
N ASN A 101 12.35 -1.90 -4.88
CA ASN A 101 12.41 -0.56 -5.47
C ASN A 101 11.06 -0.19 -6.11
N LEU A 102 10.00 -0.14 -5.31
CA LEU A 102 8.62 0.09 -5.77
C LEU A 102 8.16 1.53 -5.48
N CYS A 103 7.03 1.91 -6.09
CA CYS A 103 6.37 3.20 -5.91
C CYS A 103 5.01 3.05 -5.20
N LEU A 104 4.93 2.19 -4.19
CA LEU A 104 3.69 2.03 -3.41
C LEU A 104 3.45 3.27 -2.54
N PRO A 105 2.20 3.76 -2.44
CA PRO A 105 1.87 4.91 -1.60
C PRO A 105 2.07 4.60 -0.10
N LEU A 106 2.80 5.48 0.58
CA LEU A 106 2.89 5.53 2.04
C LEU A 106 1.60 6.08 2.65
#